data_AF-Q0HY09-F1
#
_entry.id   AF-Q0HY09-F1
#
_cell.length_a   1.000
_cell.length_b   1.000
_cell.length_c   1.000
_cell.angle_alpha   90.00
_cell.angle_beta   90.00
_cell.angle_gamma   90.00
#
_symmetry.space_group_name_H-M   'P 1'
#
loop_
_entity.id
_entity.type
_entity.pdbx_description
1 polymer ?
#
loop_
_entity_poly.entity_id
_entity_poly.type
_entity_poly.pdbx_seq_one_letter_code
_entity_poly.pdbx_strand_id
1 'polypeptide(L)'
;MDTLKRLAEKNKAQEKHRRNEYFLTTVMMLVLSPSFFGIAIDVGLIESSVNFNLWLYGLGALCFGLPLAAMGDLMLFTRWLKLLGLIAAECWFVYFWAFQMQSWLAFVPLGPVFICLQIQMPRIKQQDKCKQNII
;
A
#
# COMPACT_ATOMS: atom_id res chain seq x y z
N MET A 1 -29.22 -24.77 -21.56
CA MET A 1 -28.43 -23.54 -21.82
C MET A 1 -28.11 -22.74 -20.55
N ASP A 2 -28.85 -22.93 -19.45
CA ASP A 2 -28.58 -22.25 -18.16
C ASP A 2 -27.34 -22.71 -17.39
N THR A 3 -26.96 -23.97 -17.50
CA THR A 3 -25.83 -24.55 -16.76
C THR A 3 -24.49 -23.95 -17.17
N LEU A 4 -24.27 -23.74 -18.46
CA LEU A 4 -23.06 -23.11 -19.00
C LEU A 4 -22.97 -21.62 -18.64
N LYS A 5 -24.08 -20.89 -18.65
CA LYS A 5 -24.13 -19.48 -18.20
C LYS A 5 -23.79 -19.36 -16.72
N ARG A 6 -24.36 -20.24 -15.88
CA ARG A 6 -24.12 -20.26 -14.43
C ARG A 6 -22.67 -20.66 -14.09
N LEU A 7 -22.06 -21.55 -14.88
CA LEU A 7 -20.64 -21.90 -14.77
C LEU A 7 -19.74 -20.74 -15.20
N ALA A 8 -20.08 -20.03 -16.28
CA ALA A 8 -19.34 -18.84 -16.73
C ALA A 8 -19.39 -17.68 -15.73
N GLU A 9 -20.54 -17.45 -15.08
CA GLU A 9 -20.67 -16.47 -14.00
C GLU A 9 -19.86 -16.84 -12.77
N LYS A 10 -19.91 -18.11 -12.34
CA LYS A 10 -19.08 -18.58 -11.21
C LYS A 10 -17.59 -18.45 -11.51
N ASN A 11 -17.16 -18.79 -12.72
CA ASN A 11 -15.75 -18.64 -13.12
C ASN A 11 -15.30 -17.18 -13.12
N LYS A 12 -16.13 -16.26 -13.66
CA LYS A 12 -15.84 -14.82 -13.61
C LYS A 12 -15.76 -14.28 -12.18
N ALA A 13 -16.63 -14.74 -11.28
CA ALA A 13 -16.61 -14.35 -9.87
C ALA A 13 -15.35 -14.87 -9.15
N GLN A 14 -14.98 -16.13 -9.38
CA GLN A 14 -13.75 -16.72 -8.83
C GLN A 14 -12.49 -16.05 -9.38
N GLU A 15 -12.44 -15.78 -10.68
CA GLU A 15 -11.30 -15.11 -11.29
C GLU A 15 -11.13 -13.68 -10.74
N LYS A 16 -12.24 -12.96 -10.53
CA LYS A 16 -12.23 -11.64 -9.89
C LYS A 16 -11.71 -11.69 -8.45
N HIS A 17 -12.14 -12.70 -7.67
CA HIS A 17 -11.65 -12.92 -6.31
C HIS A 17 -10.16 -13.24 -6.28
N ARG A 18 -9.72 -14.20 -7.11
CA ARG A 18 -8.32 -14.59 -7.26
C ARG A 18 -7.44 -13.40 -7.66
N ARG A 19 -7.87 -12.58 -8.62
CA ARG A 19 -7.17 -11.35 -9.01
C ARG A 19 -7.11 -10.30 -7.90
N ASN A 20 -8.04 -10.34 -6.94
CA ASN A 20 -8.02 -9.44 -5.79
C ASN A 20 -7.05 -9.93 -4.72
N GLU A 21 -7.00 -11.24 -4.47
CA GLU A 21 -6.03 -11.87 -3.57
C GLU A 21 -4.60 -11.65 -4.05
N TYR A 22 -4.29 -11.92 -5.32
CA TYR A 22 -2.94 -11.64 -5.85
C TYR A 22 -2.56 -10.17 -5.70
N PHE A 23 -3.49 -9.25 -5.96
CA PHE A 23 -3.23 -7.82 -5.79
C PHE A 23 -2.96 -7.47 -4.32
N LEU A 24 -3.75 -7.99 -3.39
CA LEU A 24 -3.57 -7.79 -1.97
C LEU A 24 -2.22 -8.35 -1.49
N THR A 25 -1.87 -9.56 -1.93
CA THR A 25 -0.59 -10.20 -1.62
C THR A 25 0.58 -9.41 -2.18
N THR A 26 0.49 -8.90 -3.42
CA THR A 26 1.52 -8.03 -4.01
C THR A 26 1.67 -6.74 -3.23
N VAL A 27 0.58 -6.11 -2.80
CA VAL A 27 0.63 -4.90 -1.97
C VAL A 27 1.25 -5.19 -0.60
N MET A 28 0.89 -6.29 0.05
CA MET A 28 1.50 -6.69 1.33
C MET A 28 3.00 -6.97 1.18
N MET A 29 3.43 -7.66 0.11
CA MET A 29 4.85 -7.87 -0.16
C MET A 29 5.60 -6.56 -0.39
N LEU A 30 4.99 -5.60 -1.10
CA LEU A 30 5.61 -4.28 -1.31
C LEU A 30 5.79 -3.54 0.01
N VAL A 31 4.75 -3.49 0.85
CA VAL A 31 4.80 -2.81 2.16
C VAL A 31 5.87 -3.40 3.08
N LEU A 32 6.19 -4.69 2.92
CA LEU A 32 7.27 -5.37 3.64
C LEU A 32 8.67 -5.13 3.03
N SER A 33 8.75 -4.65 1.79
CA SER A 33 10.01 -4.41 1.06
C SER A 33 10.99 -3.50 1.82
N PRO A 34 10.57 -2.38 2.44
CA PRO A 34 11.48 -1.48 3.15
C PRO A 34 12.18 -2.18 4.32
N SER A 35 11.53 -3.16 4.97
CA SER A 35 12.11 -3.94 6.07
C SER A 35 13.30 -4.79 5.62
N PHE A 36 13.26 -5.35 4.41
CA PHE A 36 14.39 -6.08 3.84
C PHE A 36 15.58 -5.16 3.56
N PHE A 37 15.33 -3.93 3.08
CA PHE A 37 16.38 -2.93 2.90
C PHE A 37 17.02 -2.53 4.24
N GLY A 38 16.24 -2.40 5.32
CA GLY A 38 16.77 -2.10 6.65
C GLY A 38 17.73 -3.17 7.17
N ILE A 39 17.37 -4.44 6.99
CA ILE A 39 18.23 -5.58 7.35
C ILE A 39 19.48 -5.63 6.46
N ALA A 40 19.34 -5.39 5.14
CA ALA A 40 20.47 -5.38 4.22
C ALA A 40 21.50 -4.28 4.57
N ILE A 41 21.04 -3.12 5.04
CA ILE A 41 21.91 -2.06 5.53
C ILE A 41 22.59 -2.46 6.85
N ASP A 42 21.83 -3.02 7.80
CA ASP A 42 22.35 -3.41 9.12
C ASP A 42 23.42 -4.51 9.04
N VAL A 43 23.26 -5.46 8.13
CA VAL A 43 24.24 -6.53 7.86
C VAL A 43 25.48 -6.00 7.08
N GLY A 44 25.49 -4.73 6.70
CA GLY A 44 26.62 -4.10 5.99
C GLY A 44 26.70 -4.48 4.51
N LEU A 45 25.62 -5.02 3.95
CA LEU A 45 25.51 -5.35 2.52
C LEU A 45 25.33 -4.11 1.64
N ILE A 46 24.84 -3.01 2.25
CA ILE A 46 24.63 -1.71 1.61
C ILE A 46 25.26 -0.64 2.52
N GLU A 47 26.17 0.18 1.98
CA GLU A 47 26.71 1.32 2.72
C GLU A 47 25.60 2.33 3.02
N SER A 48 25.47 2.68 4.30
CA SER A 48 24.50 3.66 4.79
C SER A 48 25.19 4.84 5.47
N SER A 49 24.41 5.86 5.79
CA SER A 49 24.84 6.99 6.58
C SER A 49 25.41 6.54 7.93
N VAL A 50 26.40 7.29 8.43
CA VAL A 50 27.20 7.01 9.63
C VAL A 50 26.37 6.83 10.93
N ASN A 51 25.08 7.15 10.93
CA ASN A 51 24.17 7.04 12.07
C ASN A 51 22.92 6.19 11.77
N PHE A 52 23.05 5.09 11.03
CA PHE A 52 21.93 4.19 10.77
C PHE A 52 21.52 3.45 12.04
N ASN A 53 20.27 3.65 12.48
CA ASN A 53 19.69 2.90 13.58
C ASN A 53 18.55 2.02 13.07
N LEU A 54 18.75 0.69 13.10
CA LEU A 54 17.78 -0.30 12.63
C LEU A 54 16.43 -0.20 13.36
N TRP A 55 16.45 0.07 14.66
CA TRP A 55 15.21 0.21 15.44
C TRP A 55 14.40 1.44 15.00
N LEU A 56 15.07 2.56 14.77
CA LEU A 56 14.42 3.79 14.30
C LEU A 56 13.94 3.64 12.85
N TYR A 57 14.71 2.91 12.04
CA TYR A 57 14.33 2.56 10.68
C TYR A 57 13.07 1.69 10.65
N GLY A 58 13.02 0.64 11.47
CA GLY A 58 11.85 -0.25 11.61
C GLY A 58 10.60 0.47 12.12
N LEU A 59 10.76 1.35 13.12
CA LEU A 59 9.67 2.21 13.60
C LEU A 59 9.13 3.13 12.50
N GLY A 60 10.01 3.79 11.74
CA GLY A 60 9.61 4.62 10.61
C GLY A 60 8.90 3.82 9.52
N ALA A 61 9.41 2.62 9.20
CA ALA A 61 8.81 1.73 8.21
C ALA A 61 7.42 1.25 8.65
N LEU A 62 7.20 0.95 9.93
CA LEU A 62 5.88 0.64 10.46
C LEU A 62 4.93 1.84 10.43
N CYS A 63 5.40 3.02 10.88
CA CYS A 63 4.63 4.25 10.86
C CYS A 63 4.26 4.72 9.46
N PHE A 64 5.06 4.40 8.44
CA PHE A 64 4.75 4.70 7.04
C PHE A 64 3.90 3.60 6.40
N GLY A 65 4.27 2.34 6.61
CA GLY A 65 3.64 1.17 5.99
C GLY A 65 2.21 0.94 6.46
N LEU A 66 1.90 1.13 7.75
CA LEU A 66 0.55 0.92 8.29
C LEU A 66 -0.48 1.89 7.70
N PRO A 67 -0.26 3.23 7.72
CA PRO A 67 -1.16 4.16 7.06
C PRO A 67 -1.19 3.94 5.55
N LEU A 68 -0.05 3.66 4.90
CA LEU A 68 -0.02 3.43 3.46
C LEU A 68 -0.85 2.20 3.05
N ALA A 69 -0.77 1.11 3.81
CA ALA A 69 -1.59 -0.08 3.60
C ALA A 69 -3.07 0.21 3.81
N ALA A 70 -3.43 0.88 4.92
CA ALA A 70 -4.81 1.26 5.21
C ALA A 70 -5.40 2.20 4.14
N MET A 71 -4.62 3.18 3.68
CA MET A 71 -5.04 4.10 2.62
C MET A 71 -5.11 3.42 1.25
N GLY A 72 -4.18 2.50 0.97
CA GLY A 72 -4.17 1.68 -0.24
C GLY A 72 -5.41 0.80 -0.35
N ASP A 73 -5.92 0.28 0.77
CA ASP A 73 -7.16 -0.49 0.79
C ASP A 73 -8.39 0.43 0.58
N LEU A 74 -8.48 1.54 1.33
CA LEU A 74 -9.63 2.47 1.28
C LEU A 74 -9.77 3.25 -0.03
N MET A 75 -8.69 3.59 -0.72
CA MET A 75 -8.76 4.43 -1.92
C MET A 75 -9.58 3.77 -3.04
N LEU A 76 -10.43 4.53 -3.72
CA LEU A 76 -11.23 4.06 -4.86
C LEU A 76 -10.47 4.09 -6.20
N PHE A 77 -9.16 4.34 -6.18
CA PHE A 77 -8.34 4.45 -7.38
C PHE A 77 -8.17 3.12 -8.14
N THR A 78 -7.91 3.25 -9.45
CA THR A 78 -7.53 2.13 -10.32
C THR A 78 -6.31 1.41 -9.76
N ARG A 79 -6.30 0.07 -9.80
CA ARG A 79 -5.23 -0.78 -9.25
C ARG A 79 -3.81 -0.37 -9.67
N TRP A 80 -3.63 0.07 -10.92
CA TRP A 80 -2.36 0.54 -11.44
C TRP A 80 -1.89 1.84 -10.79
N LEU A 81 -2.81 2.77 -10.54
CA LEU A 81 -2.51 4.06 -9.94
C LEU A 81 -2.15 3.89 -8.45
N LYS A 82 -2.83 2.95 -7.77
CA LYS A 82 -2.44 2.51 -6.42
C LYS A 82 -1.03 1.93 -6.40
N LEU A 83 -0.71 1.00 -7.30
CA LEU A 83 0.62 0.39 -7.39
C LEU A 83 1.72 1.42 -7.71
N LEU A 84 1.50 2.29 -8.70
CA LEU A 84 2.46 3.34 -9.05
C LEU A 84 2.69 4.30 -7.88
N GLY A 85 1.61 4.72 -7.20
CA GLY A 85 1.71 5.56 -6.02
C GLY A 85 2.45 4.88 -4.88
N LEU A 86 2.19 3.58 -4.66
CA LEU A 86 2.83 2.79 -3.62
C LEU A 86 4.33 2.61 -3.89
N ILE A 87 4.71 2.26 -5.13
CA ILE A 87 6.12 2.14 -5.56
C ILE A 87 6.83 3.48 -5.42
N ALA A 88 6.23 4.57 -5.93
CA ALA A 88 6.85 5.90 -5.84
C ALA A 88 7.03 6.35 -4.38
N ALA A 89 6.05 6.09 -3.53
CA ALA A 89 6.09 6.42 -2.10
C ALA A 89 7.12 5.57 -1.36
N GLU A 90 7.23 4.28 -1.66
CA GLU A 90 8.25 3.40 -1.09
C GLU A 90 9.66 3.80 -1.53
N CYS A 91 9.90 4.03 -2.83
CA CYS A 91 11.19 4.49 -3.32
C CYS A 91 11.59 5.82 -2.67
N TRP A 92 10.64 6.75 -2.51
CA TRP A 92 10.87 8.02 -1.83
C TRP A 92 11.22 7.81 -0.36
N PHE A 93 10.44 6.99 0.35
CA PHE A 93 10.68 6.68 1.75
C PHE A 93 12.04 6.02 1.94
N VAL A 94 12.37 4.97 1.18
CA VAL A 94 13.67 4.28 1.27
C VAL A 94 14.82 5.25 0.96
N TYR A 95 14.70 6.09 -0.06
CA TYR A 95 15.75 7.07 -0.38
C TYR A 95 15.98 8.06 0.77
N PHE A 96 14.93 8.72 1.26
CA PHE A 96 15.07 9.75 2.30
C PHE A 96 15.36 9.17 3.70
N TRP A 97 14.81 8.00 4.00
CA TRP A 97 14.91 7.39 5.31
C TRP A 97 16.17 6.53 5.47
N ALA A 98 16.59 5.82 4.41
CA ALA A 98 17.75 4.93 4.46
C ALA A 98 19.08 5.63 4.13
N PHE A 99 19.08 6.59 3.19
CA PHE A 99 20.30 7.24 2.71
C PHE A 99 20.48 8.69 3.22
N GLN A 100 19.40 9.41 3.52
CA GLN A 100 19.43 10.83 3.92
C GLN A 100 19.06 11.03 5.40
N MET A 101 19.90 10.48 6.30
CA MET A 101 19.86 10.73 7.76
C MET A 101 18.46 10.64 8.40
N GLN A 102 17.61 9.69 7.99
CA GLN A 102 16.26 9.51 8.56
C GLN A 102 15.44 10.82 8.57
N SER A 103 15.47 11.52 7.43
CA SER A 103 14.82 12.82 7.32
C SER A 103 13.29 12.70 7.36
N TRP A 104 12.64 13.63 8.05
CA TRP A 104 11.18 13.75 8.11
C TRP A 104 10.54 13.95 6.72
N LEU A 105 11.33 14.36 5.72
CA LEU A 105 10.92 14.41 4.31
C LEU A 105 10.46 13.06 3.75
N ALA A 106 10.83 11.94 4.37
CA ALA A 106 10.35 10.62 3.99
C ALA A 106 8.82 10.47 4.11
N PHE A 107 8.18 11.27 4.98
CA PHE A 107 6.72 11.22 5.21
C PHE A 107 5.92 12.17 4.31
N VAL A 108 6.58 13.04 3.54
CA VAL A 108 5.90 13.99 2.63
C VAL A 108 4.91 13.30 1.67
N PRO A 109 5.22 12.12 1.08
CA PRO A 109 4.27 11.43 0.20
C PRO A 109 2.97 11.01 0.88
N LEU A 110 2.94 10.85 2.21
CA LEU A 110 1.70 10.53 2.93
C LEU A 110 0.70 11.68 2.93
N GLY A 111 1.17 12.93 2.88
CA GLY A 111 0.30 14.11 2.89
C GLY A 111 -0.68 14.13 1.71
N PRO A 112 -0.20 14.08 0.46
CA PRO A 112 -1.05 14.01 -0.72
C PRO A 112 -1.99 12.79 -0.72
N VAL A 113 -1.50 11.63 -0.27
CA VAL A 113 -2.31 10.40 -0.20
C VAL A 113 -3.44 10.59 0.83
N PHE A 114 -3.15 11.18 1.99
CA PHE A 114 -4.15 11.46 3.02
C PHE A 114 -5.20 12.46 2.55
N ILE A 115 -4.80 13.54 1.86
CA ILE A 115 -5.73 14.53 1.29
C ILE A 115 -6.67 13.86 0.28
N CYS A 116 -6.11 13.05 -0.63
CA CYS A 116 -6.91 12.28 -1.58
C CYS A 116 -7.91 11.34 -0.89
N LEU A 117 -7.51 10.70 0.21
CA LEU A 117 -8.39 9.83 0.99
C LEU A 117 -9.52 10.61 1.69
N GLN A 118 -9.22 11.78 2.26
CA GLN A 118 -10.22 12.67 2.86
C GLN A 118 -11.28 13.12 1.84
N ILE A 119 -10.86 13.40 0.60
CA ILE A 119 -11.78 13.74 -0.50
C ILE A 119 -12.65 12.53 -0.90
N GLN A 120 -12.13 11.30 -0.79
CA GLN A 120 -12.83 10.08 -1.16
C GLN A 120 -13.72 9.49 -0.06
N MET A 121 -13.43 9.74 1.22
CA MET A 121 -14.25 9.33 2.37
C MET A 121 -15.76 9.60 2.23
N PRO A 122 -16.23 10.77 1.78
CA PRO A 122 -17.66 11.03 1.61
C PRO A 122 -18.30 10.12 0.53
N ARG A 123 -17.56 9.72 -0.51
CA ARG A 123 -18.07 8.80 -1.53
C ARG A 123 -18.16 7.36 -1.04
N ILE A 124 -17.23 6.93 -0.19
CA ILE A 124 -17.25 5.60 0.44
C ILE A 124 -18.45 5.49 1.40
N LYS A 125 -18.68 6.52 2.24
CA LYS A 125 -19.87 6.57 3.12
C LYS A 125 -21.19 6.58 2.35
N GLN A 126 -21.24 7.16 1.15
CA GLN A 126 -22.43 7.13 0.30
C GLN A 126 -22.67 5.75 -0.33
N GLN A 127 -21.61 5.03 -0.73
CA GLN A 127 -21.75 3.68 -1.27
C GLN A 127 -22.19 2.65 -0.21
N ASP A 128 -21.70 2.76 1.03
CA ASP A 128 -22.15 1.88 2.12
C ASP A 128 -23.59 2.16 2.53
N LYS A 129 -24.01 3.43 2.61
CA LYS A 129 -25.43 3.78 2.85
C LYS A 129 -26.35 3.30 1.73
N CYS A 130 -25.91 3.38 0.47
CA CYS A 130 -26.69 2.88 -0.66
C CYS A 130 -26.84 1.35 -0.63
N LYS A 131 -25.80 0.61 -0.23
CA LYS A 131 -25.88 -0.84 -0.01
C LYS A 131 -26.79 -1.23 1.16
N GLN A 132 -26.76 -0.47 2.25
CA GLN A 132 -27.66 -0.71 3.40
C GLN A 132 -29.13 -0.42 3.11
N ASN A 133 -29.45 0.47 2.16
CA ASN A 133 -30.83 0.77 1.76
C ASN A 133 -31.41 -0.21 0.73
N ILE A 134 -30.62 -1.16 0.22
CA ILE A 134 -31.04 -2.16 -0.76
C ILE A 134 -31.25 -3.54 -0.10
N ILE A 135 -30.84 -3.71 1.17
CA ILE A 135 -31.07 -4.90 2.00
C ILE A 135 -32.25 -4.62 2.93
#